data_AF-A0A6L7W9W3-F1
#
_entry.id   AF-A0A6L7W9W3-F1
#
_cell.length_a   1.000
_cell.length_b   1.000
_cell.length_c   1.000
_cell.angle_alpha   90.00
_cell.angle_beta   90.00
_cell.angle_gamma   90.00
#
_symmetry.space_group_name_H-M   'P 1'
#
loop_
_entity.id
_entity.type
_entity.pdbx_description
1 polymer ?
#
loop_
_entity_poly.entity_id
_entity_poly.type
_entity_poly.pdbx_seq_one_letter_code
_entity_poly.pdbx_strand_id
1 'polypeptide(L)'
;MQVPDVVRDVFERLNAVALLDILLISLAIYWLLLLLRGTSAWTVLRGVSLLLAGAFLLARFFDLQVVNWMLENMVTGLVIGVIVVFQPEIRRVLDRLGRTGWQLALVRQDTDQTIDVAVRAAARLARQRYGALIVFERETGLQEVIDTGVELNAELSAELLGSVFMPNTPLHDGAAIVRGDQVVAAGCTLPLTASAQKAHPGMRHRARDRITEGTPA
;
A
#
# COMPACT_ATOMS: atom_id res chain seq x y z
N MET A 1 -52.97 3.61 -10.62
CA MET A 1 -51.49 3.56 -10.57
C MET A 1 -51.11 3.24 -9.13
N GLN A 2 -51.09 1.95 -8.78
CA GLN A 2 -50.77 1.50 -7.42
C GLN A 2 -49.27 1.65 -7.22
N VAL A 3 -48.86 2.50 -6.29
CA VAL A 3 -47.50 2.47 -5.76
C VAL A 3 -47.30 1.05 -5.21
N PRO A 4 -46.30 0.28 -5.69
CA PRO A 4 -46.10 -1.08 -5.21
C PRO A 4 -45.89 -1.04 -3.70
N ASP A 5 -46.57 -1.91 -2.95
CA ASP A 5 -46.50 -1.94 -1.48
C ASP A 5 -45.05 -1.95 -0.96
N VAL A 6 -44.11 -2.46 -1.76
CA VAL A 6 -42.66 -2.39 -1.57
C VAL A 6 -42.13 -0.97 -1.29
N VAL A 7 -42.59 0.04 -2.01
CA VAL A 7 -42.10 1.44 -1.86
C VAL A 7 -42.62 2.04 -0.56
N ARG A 8 -43.83 1.66 -0.15
CA ARG A 8 -44.43 2.09 1.13
C ARG A 8 -43.75 1.39 2.30
N ASP A 9 -43.44 0.10 2.16
CA ASP A 9 -42.74 -0.72 3.16
C ASP A 9 -41.30 -0.22 3.39
N VAL A 10 -40.61 0.24 2.33
CA VAL A 10 -39.29 0.88 2.44
C VAL A 10 -39.38 2.23 3.16
N PHE A 11 -40.41 3.04 2.87
CA PHE A 11 -40.60 4.34 3.52
C PHE A 11 -40.99 4.22 5.01
N GLU A 12 -41.75 3.19 5.38
CA GLU A 12 -42.12 2.91 6.77
C GLU A 12 -40.94 2.33 7.59
N ARG A 13 -39.97 1.69 6.92
CA ARG A 13 -38.72 1.20 7.54
C ARG A 13 -37.62 2.26 7.61
N LEU A 14 -37.76 3.39 6.90
CA LEU A 14 -36.82 4.52 6.92
C LEU A 14 -36.97 5.35 8.20
N ASN A 15 -36.56 4.76 9.32
CA ASN A 15 -36.38 5.46 10.59
C ASN A 15 -35.00 6.11 10.66
N ALA A 16 -34.83 7.09 11.56
CA ALA A 16 -33.53 7.73 11.82
C ALA A 16 -32.42 6.71 12.13
N VAL A 17 -32.78 5.58 12.76
CA VAL A 17 -31.88 4.45 13.03
C VAL A 17 -31.44 3.75 11.74
N ALA A 18 -32.35 3.51 10.78
CA ALA A 18 -32.00 2.92 9.49
C ALA A 18 -31.08 3.84 8.68
N LEU A 19 -31.30 5.15 8.77
CA LEU A 19 -30.45 6.16 8.12
C LEU A 19 -29.04 6.19 8.75
N LEU A 20 -28.95 6.07 10.07
CA LEU A 20 -27.67 5.95 10.80
C LEU A 20 -26.95 4.63 10.44
N ASP A 21 -27.67 3.51 10.34
CA ASP A 21 -27.11 2.23 9.94
C ASP A 21 -26.54 2.27 8.52
N ILE A 22 -27.30 2.80 7.56
CA ILE A 22 -26.84 2.96 6.17
C ILE A 22 -25.62 3.87 6.13
N LEU A 23 -25.62 4.97 6.88
CA LEU A 23 -24.47 5.87 6.97
C LEU A 23 -23.24 5.17 7.52
N LEU A 24 -23.38 4.42 8.61
CA LEU A 24 -22.30 3.75 9.30
C LEU A 24 -21.71 2.63 8.43
N ILE A 25 -22.56 1.80 7.82
CA ILE A 25 -22.15 0.75 6.89
C ILE A 25 -21.49 1.38 5.65
N SER A 26 -22.08 2.43 5.07
CA SER A 26 -21.51 3.11 3.91
C SER A 26 -20.13 3.70 4.23
N LEU A 27 -19.95 4.30 5.40
CA LEU A 27 -18.68 4.88 5.81
C LEU A 27 -17.63 3.79 6.07
N ALA A 28 -18.02 2.68 6.69
CA ALA A 28 -17.16 1.51 6.89
C ALA A 28 -16.71 0.89 5.56
N ILE A 29 -17.64 0.69 4.61
CA ILE A 29 -17.32 0.20 3.26
C ILE A 29 -16.42 1.20 2.52
N TYR A 30 -16.72 2.50 2.60
CA TYR A 30 -15.89 3.54 1.98
C TYR A 30 -14.46 3.50 2.51
N TRP A 31 -14.28 3.41 3.83
CA TRP A 31 -12.97 3.26 4.45
C TRP A 31 -12.26 1.98 4.00
N LEU A 32 -12.97 0.85 3.96
CA LEU A 32 -12.43 -0.42 3.48
C LEU A 32 -11.95 -0.32 2.02
N LEU A 33 -12.73 0.33 1.14
CA LEU A 33 -12.34 0.57 -0.25
C LEU A 33 -11.14 1.49 -0.36
N LEU A 34 -11.06 2.52 0.50
CA LEU A 34 -9.91 3.44 0.55
C LEU A 34 -8.63 2.71 1.00
N LEU A 35 -8.72 1.81 1.96
CA LEU A 35 -7.62 0.94 2.42
C LEU A 35 -7.08 0.03 1.33
N LEU A 36 -7.97 -0.46 0.46
CA LEU A 36 -7.59 -1.33 -0.66
C LEU A 36 -7.03 -0.52 -1.85
N ARG A 37 -7.35 0.77 -1.96
CA ARG A 37 -6.95 1.62 -3.09
C ARG A 37 -5.42 1.74 -3.15
N GLY A 38 -4.85 1.38 -4.31
CA GLY A 38 -3.40 1.43 -4.54
C GLY A 38 -2.64 0.17 -4.12
N THR A 39 -3.33 -0.84 -3.56
CA THR A 39 -2.74 -2.15 -3.27
C THR A 39 -2.88 -3.11 -4.46
N SER A 40 -2.02 -4.14 -4.53
CA SER A 40 -2.16 -5.25 -5.47
C SER A 40 -3.54 -5.94 -5.37
N ALA A 41 -4.14 -5.94 -4.18
CA ALA A 41 -5.46 -6.51 -3.93
C ALA A 41 -6.57 -5.80 -4.73
N TRP A 42 -6.43 -4.49 -5.00
CA TRP A 42 -7.39 -3.76 -5.85
C TRP A 42 -7.42 -4.25 -7.29
N THR A 43 -6.25 -4.58 -7.85
CA THR A 43 -6.12 -5.12 -9.20
C THR A 43 -6.73 -6.52 -9.29
N VAL A 44 -6.46 -7.37 -8.29
CA VAL A 44 -7.04 -8.72 -8.21
C VAL A 44 -8.56 -8.65 -8.05
N LEU A 45 -9.07 -7.79 -7.17
CA LEU A 45 -10.50 -7.61 -6.94
C LEU A 45 -11.22 -7.21 -8.23
N ARG A 46 -10.70 -6.22 -8.97
CA ARG A 46 -11.26 -5.79 -10.26
C ARG A 46 -11.22 -6.91 -11.29
N GLY A 47 -10.10 -7.64 -11.40
CA GLY A 47 -9.95 -8.74 -12.36
C GLY A 47 -10.93 -9.89 -12.09
N VAL A 48 -11.01 -10.35 -10.84
CA VAL A 48 -11.93 -11.42 -10.42
C VAL A 48 -13.38 -10.97 -10.57
N SER A 49 -13.71 -9.74 -10.16
CA SER A 49 -15.08 -9.21 -10.29
C SER A 49 -15.51 -9.10 -11.75
N LEU A 50 -14.63 -8.60 -12.62
CA LEU A 50 -14.90 -8.48 -14.06
C LEU A 50 -15.09 -9.85 -14.70
N LEU A 51 -14.22 -10.81 -14.37
CA LEU A 51 -14.29 -12.18 -14.88
C LEU A 51 -15.59 -12.87 -14.45
N LEU A 52 -15.93 -12.79 -13.16
CA LEU A 52 -17.16 -13.39 -12.63
C LEU A 52 -18.42 -12.72 -13.18
N ALA A 53 -18.45 -11.39 -13.24
CA ALA A 53 -19.58 -10.67 -13.83
C ALA A 53 -19.77 -11.01 -15.31
N GLY A 54 -18.67 -11.10 -16.07
CA GLY A 54 -18.70 -11.53 -17.47
C GLY A 54 -19.20 -12.96 -17.63
N ALA A 55 -18.69 -13.89 -16.82
CA ALA A 55 -19.13 -15.29 -16.82
C ALA A 55 -20.62 -15.41 -16.46
N PHE A 56 -21.10 -14.66 -15.46
CA PHE A 56 -22.50 -14.67 -15.05
C PHE A 56 -23.42 -14.08 -16.13
N LEU A 57 -23.03 -12.97 -16.75
CA LEU A 57 -23.78 -12.36 -17.85
C LEU A 57 -23.87 -13.30 -19.06
N LEU A 58 -22.76 -13.94 -19.44
CA LEU A 58 -22.73 -14.91 -20.53
C LEU A 58 -23.57 -16.16 -20.20
N ALA A 59 -23.41 -16.73 -18.99
CA ALA A 59 -24.17 -17.90 -18.57
C ALA A 59 -25.68 -17.65 -18.59
N ARG A 60 -26.11 -16.45 -18.15
CA ARG A 60 -27.52 -16.05 -18.18
C ARG A 60 -28.02 -15.70 -19.58
N PHE A 61 -27.18 -15.14 -20.43
CA PHE A 61 -27.53 -14.83 -21.82
C PHE A 61 -27.73 -16.09 -22.66
N PHE A 62 -26.90 -17.11 -22.44
CA PHE A 62 -26.94 -18.39 -23.17
C PHE A 62 -27.76 -19.49 -22.46
N ASP A 63 -28.41 -19.16 -21.33
CA ASP A 63 -29.20 -20.09 -20.49
C ASP A 63 -28.45 -21.39 -20.12
N LEU A 64 -27.16 -21.25 -19.80
CA LEU A 64 -26.27 -22.36 -19.47
C LEU A 64 -26.53 -22.85 -18.05
N GLN A 65 -27.51 -23.75 -17.88
CA GLN A 65 -27.93 -24.29 -16.57
C GLN A 65 -26.77 -24.85 -15.73
N VAL A 66 -25.88 -25.66 -16.34
CA VAL A 66 -24.75 -26.27 -15.63
C VAL A 66 -23.74 -25.21 -15.16
N VAL A 67 -23.51 -24.17 -15.98
CA VAL A 67 -22.58 -23.09 -15.63
C VAL A 67 -23.17 -22.22 -14.53
N ASN A 68 -24.46 -21.89 -14.58
CA ASN A 68 -25.13 -21.18 -13.49
C ASN A 68 -25.05 -21.95 -12.17
N TRP A 69 -25.33 -23.25 -12.21
CA TRP A 69 -25.21 -24.11 -11.02
C TRP A 69 -23.78 -24.15 -10.48
N MET A 70 -22.76 -24.23 -11.35
CA MET A 70 -21.36 -24.13 -10.90
C MET A 70 -21.02 -22.76 -10.32
N LEU A 71 -21.46 -21.66 -10.96
CA LEU A 71 -21.19 -20.31 -10.50
C LEU A 71 -21.82 -20.04 -9.14
N GLU A 72 -23.07 -20.44 -8.93
CA GLU A 72 -23.76 -20.32 -7.63
C GLU A 72 -23.04 -21.10 -6.53
N ASN A 73 -22.62 -22.33 -6.81
CA ASN A 73 -21.87 -23.13 -5.84
C ASN A 73 -20.45 -22.60 -5.60
N MET A 74 -19.83 -21.96 -6.60
CA MET A 74 -18.51 -21.33 -6.46
C MET A 74 -18.54 -20.10 -5.56
N VAL A 75 -19.66 -19.39 -5.41
CA VAL A 75 -19.75 -18.19 -4.54
C VAL A 75 -19.33 -18.51 -3.11
N THR A 76 -19.75 -19.67 -2.56
CA THR A 76 -19.36 -20.09 -1.21
C THR A 76 -17.85 -20.28 -1.08
N GLY A 77 -17.22 -20.94 -2.07
CA GLY A 77 -15.77 -21.13 -2.10
C GLY A 77 -15.00 -19.83 -2.37
N LEU A 78 -15.59 -18.91 -3.13
CA LEU A 78 -15.02 -17.60 -3.44
C LEU A 78 -14.84 -16.78 -2.17
N VAL A 79 -15.78 -16.82 -1.21
CA VAL A 79 -15.65 -16.10 0.07
C VAL A 79 -14.39 -16.56 0.82
N ILE A 80 -14.17 -17.88 0.91
CA ILE A 80 -12.96 -18.43 1.54
C ILE A 80 -11.72 -18.03 0.75
N GLY A 81 -11.76 -18.16 -0.58
CA GLY A 81 -10.66 -17.77 -1.46
C GLY A 81 -10.28 -16.31 -1.31
N VAL A 82 -11.26 -15.40 -1.24
CA VAL A 82 -11.05 -13.97 -0.96
C VAL A 82 -10.37 -13.81 0.40
N ILE A 83 -10.86 -14.43 1.47
CA ILE A 83 -10.21 -14.30 2.79
C ILE A 83 -8.75 -14.75 2.75
N VAL A 84 -8.44 -15.87 2.09
CA VAL A 84 -7.07 -16.39 1.99
C VAL A 84 -6.18 -15.47 1.15
N VAL A 85 -6.68 -14.98 0.01
CA VAL A 85 -5.93 -14.06 -0.88
C VAL A 85 -5.69 -12.71 -0.18
N PHE A 86 -6.66 -12.23 0.58
CA PHE A 86 -6.58 -10.95 1.31
C PHE A 86 -5.96 -11.09 2.72
N GLN A 87 -5.53 -12.29 3.11
CA GLN A 87 -4.88 -12.52 4.40
C GLN A 87 -3.65 -11.62 4.62
N PRO A 88 -2.76 -11.39 3.62
CA PRO A 88 -1.61 -10.49 3.78
C PRO A 88 -2.02 -9.05 4.07
N GLU A 89 -3.08 -8.54 3.45
CA GLU A 89 -3.59 -7.18 3.65
C GLU A 89 -4.17 -7.01 5.05
N ILE A 90 -4.99 -7.96 5.50
CA ILE A 90 -5.56 -7.95 6.87
C ILE A 90 -4.42 -7.92 7.89
N ARG A 91 -3.40 -8.78 7.71
CA ARG A 91 -2.21 -8.80 8.55
C ARG A 91 -1.50 -7.45 8.57
N ARG A 92 -1.24 -6.84 7.41
CA ARG A 92 -0.58 -5.52 7.32
C ARG A 92 -1.37 -4.43 8.01
N VAL A 93 -2.70 -4.42 7.89
CA VAL A 93 -3.55 -3.42 8.56
C VAL A 93 -3.49 -3.61 10.07
N LEU A 94 -3.55 -4.84 10.56
CA LEU A 94 -3.41 -5.13 12.00
C LEU A 94 -2.00 -4.80 12.52
N ASP A 95 -0.96 -5.12 11.77
CA ASP A 95 0.43 -4.77 12.09
C ASP A 95 0.60 -3.24 12.15
N ARG A 96 0.00 -2.51 11.20
CA ARG A 96 -0.05 -1.05 11.23
C ARG A 96 -0.81 -0.56 12.45
N LEU A 97 -2.02 -1.04 12.72
CA LEU A 97 -2.79 -0.60 13.90
C LEU A 97 -2.03 -0.89 15.21
N GLY A 98 -1.32 -2.02 15.30
CA GLY A 98 -0.51 -2.40 16.45
C GLY A 98 0.75 -1.55 16.63
N ARG A 99 1.43 -1.15 15.54
CA ARG A 99 2.61 -0.26 15.60
C ARG A 99 2.25 1.22 15.69
N THR A 100 1.12 1.62 15.12
CA THR A 100 0.75 3.03 14.92
C THR A 100 -0.03 3.61 16.12
N GLY A 101 -0.50 2.77 17.05
CA GLY A 101 -1.30 3.16 18.21
C GLY A 101 -0.65 4.13 19.21
N TRP A 102 0.66 4.42 19.10
CA TRP A 102 1.35 5.34 20.02
C TRP A 102 2.10 6.50 19.36
N GLN A 103 2.23 6.55 18.04
CA GLN A 103 3.10 7.53 17.36
C GLN A 103 2.36 8.50 16.43
N LEU A 104 1.05 8.36 16.22
CA LEU A 104 0.33 9.15 15.23
C LEU A 104 -0.06 10.58 15.67
N ALA A 105 0.44 11.07 16.80
CA ALA A 105 0.07 12.40 17.30
C ALA A 105 0.98 13.55 16.81
N LEU A 106 2.15 13.31 16.22
CA LEU A 106 3.18 14.37 16.13
C LEU A 106 3.88 14.64 14.79
N VAL A 107 3.51 14.00 13.67
CA VAL A 107 4.26 14.25 12.40
C VAL A 107 3.51 15.24 11.51
N ARG A 108 3.48 16.49 11.97
CA ARG A 108 3.08 17.63 11.13
C ARG A 108 3.98 18.81 11.43
N GLN A 109 5.29 18.64 11.23
CA GLN A 109 6.22 19.77 11.25
C GLN A 109 7.48 19.49 10.40
N ASP A 110 7.76 20.46 9.53
CA ASP A 110 9.02 20.76 8.82
C ASP A 110 9.59 19.77 7.79
N THR A 111 8.85 19.56 6.69
CA THR A 111 9.41 19.02 5.43
C THR A 111 10.67 19.77 4.96
N ASP A 112 10.72 21.09 5.17
CA ASP A 112 11.89 21.91 4.78
C ASP A 112 13.14 21.56 5.59
N GLN A 113 13.01 21.29 6.89
CA GLN A 113 14.16 20.90 7.72
C GLN A 113 14.65 19.50 7.35
N THR A 114 13.74 18.54 7.10
CA THR A 114 14.07 17.19 6.64
C THR A 114 14.90 17.23 5.35
N ILE A 115 14.48 18.05 4.37
CA ILE A 115 15.20 18.19 3.09
C ILE A 115 16.58 18.78 3.32
N ASP A 116 16.70 19.83 4.13
CA ASP A 116 17.98 20.47 4.39
C ASP A 116 18.98 19.54 5.10
N VAL A 117 18.51 18.71 6.04
CA VAL A 117 19.34 17.66 6.68
C VAL A 117 19.80 16.63 5.64
N ALA A 118 18.91 16.18 4.76
CA ALA A 118 19.26 15.20 3.72
C ALA A 118 20.24 15.77 2.69
N VAL A 119 20.11 17.05 2.31
CA VAL A 119 21.04 17.74 1.41
C VAL A 119 22.41 17.85 2.07
N ARG A 120 22.48 18.24 3.35
CA ARG A 120 23.73 18.29 4.12
C ARG A 120 24.41 16.92 4.21
N ALA A 121 23.63 15.87 4.47
CA ALA A 121 24.12 14.50 4.47
C ALA A 121 24.68 14.07 3.11
N ALA A 122 23.93 14.32 2.03
CA ALA A 122 24.33 14.00 0.68
C ALA A 122 25.62 14.73 0.27
N ALA A 123 25.76 16.02 0.62
CA ALA A 123 26.97 16.79 0.36
C ALA A 123 28.20 16.23 1.12
N ARG A 124 28.01 15.76 2.35
CA ARG A 124 29.07 15.11 3.15
C ARG A 124 29.48 13.76 2.54
N LEU A 125 28.51 12.93 2.20
CA LEU A 125 28.73 11.62 1.57
C LEU A 125 29.40 11.75 0.20
N ALA A 126 28.99 12.75 -0.61
CA ALA A 126 29.61 13.04 -1.90
C ALA A 126 31.09 13.45 -1.76
N ARG A 127 31.44 14.32 -0.80
CA ARG A 127 32.84 14.68 -0.51
C ARG A 127 33.70 13.47 -0.13
N GLN A 128 33.11 12.51 0.57
CA GLN A 128 33.77 11.27 0.98
C GLN A 128 33.74 10.17 -0.12
N ARG A 129 33.05 10.41 -1.24
CA ARG A 129 32.78 9.44 -2.31
C ARG A 129 32.03 8.19 -1.82
N TYR A 130 31.13 8.35 -0.85
CA TYR A 130 30.26 7.30 -0.36
C TYR A 130 28.95 7.31 -1.13
N GLY A 131 28.55 6.14 -1.64
CA GLY A 131 27.27 5.98 -2.33
C GLY A 131 26.15 5.87 -1.31
N ALA A 132 25.07 6.62 -1.53
CA ALA A 132 23.91 6.62 -0.66
C ALA A 132 22.61 6.55 -1.46
N LEU A 133 21.61 5.90 -0.88
CA LEU A 133 20.28 5.77 -1.45
C LEU A 133 19.26 6.06 -0.35
N ILE A 134 18.72 7.28 -0.38
CA ILE A 134 17.78 7.78 0.61
C ILE A 134 16.40 7.87 -0.06
N VAL A 135 15.40 7.22 0.53
CA VAL A 135 14.02 7.16 0.01
C VAL A 135 13.08 7.83 1.00
N PHE A 136 12.31 8.80 0.52
CA PHE A 136 11.31 9.50 1.33
C PHE A 136 9.94 8.87 1.10
N GLU A 137 9.32 8.38 2.17
CA GLU A 137 7.95 7.89 2.15
C GLU A 137 6.97 9.07 2.00
N ARG A 138 6.05 8.96 1.03
CA ARG A 138 4.98 9.94 0.78
C ARG A 138 3.63 9.32 1.13
N GLU A 139 2.66 9.36 0.22
CA GLU A 139 1.31 8.84 0.47
C GLU A 139 1.25 7.30 0.43
N THR A 140 2.04 6.68 -0.45
CA THR A 140 2.13 5.23 -0.56
C THR A 140 3.04 4.67 0.52
N GLY A 141 2.47 3.89 1.44
CA GLY A 141 3.22 3.28 2.53
C GLY A 141 4.27 2.28 2.03
N LEU A 142 5.53 2.44 2.46
CA LEU A 142 6.68 1.63 2.02
C LEU A 142 6.97 0.43 2.94
N GLN A 143 5.97 -0.05 3.68
CA GLN A 143 6.17 -1.07 4.73
C GLN A 143 6.86 -2.34 4.21
N GLU A 144 6.48 -2.83 3.03
CA GLU A 144 7.11 -4.02 2.43
C GLU A 144 8.62 -3.85 2.22
N VAL A 145 9.08 -2.62 1.97
CA VAL A 145 10.50 -2.29 1.80
C VAL A 145 11.17 -2.15 3.16
N ILE A 146 10.51 -1.49 4.12
CA ILE A 146 10.99 -1.33 5.50
C ILE A 146 11.27 -2.71 6.12
N ASP A 147 10.36 -3.66 5.95
CA ASP A 147 10.45 -5.01 6.51
C ASP A 147 11.63 -5.85 5.95
N THR A 148 12.28 -5.41 4.85
CA THR A 148 13.48 -6.06 4.31
C THR A 148 14.79 -5.58 4.92
N GLY A 149 14.77 -4.47 5.65
CA GLY A 149 15.95 -3.85 6.24
C GLY A 149 16.02 -3.98 7.75
N VAL A 150 16.93 -3.22 8.36
CA VAL A 150 17.03 -3.08 9.82
C VAL A 150 16.25 -1.86 10.26
N GLU A 151 15.26 -2.05 11.13
CA GLU A 151 14.51 -0.95 11.73
C GLU A 151 15.41 -0.13 12.68
N LEU A 152 15.39 1.18 12.50
CA LEU A 152 16.16 2.14 13.29
C LEU A 152 15.25 3.01 14.14
N ASN A 153 14.14 3.49 13.57
CA ASN A 153 13.22 4.44 14.20
C ASN A 153 13.95 5.60 14.91
N ALA A 154 14.93 6.18 14.21
CA ALA A 154 15.83 7.19 14.74
C ALA A 154 15.56 8.55 14.11
N GLU A 155 15.80 9.63 14.85
CA GLU A 155 15.70 10.99 14.35
C GLU A 155 16.68 11.24 13.19
N LEU A 156 16.19 11.88 12.14
CA LEU A 156 16.97 12.16 10.94
C LEU A 156 18.06 13.19 11.24
N SER A 157 19.32 12.76 11.12
CA SER A 157 20.49 13.64 11.20
C SER A 157 21.48 13.32 10.09
N ALA A 158 22.30 14.31 9.73
CA ALA A 158 23.34 14.13 8.73
C ALA A 158 24.43 13.15 9.22
N GLU A 159 24.64 13.08 10.52
CA GLU A 159 25.53 12.16 11.22
C GLU A 159 25.02 10.71 11.15
N LEU A 160 23.72 10.51 11.37
CA LEU A 160 23.09 9.19 11.26
C LEU A 160 23.20 8.66 9.83
N LEU A 161 22.81 9.47 8.84
CA LEU A 161 22.93 9.09 7.42
C LEU A 161 24.39 8.85 7.02
N GLY A 162 25.32 9.66 7.54
CA GLY A 162 26.75 9.45 7.37
C GLY A 162 27.23 8.10 7.89
N SER A 163 26.74 7.69 9.06
CA SER A 163 27.05 6.40 9.69
C SER A 163 26.44 5.23 8.94
N VAL A 164 25.17 5.35 8.51
CA VAL A 164 24.45 4.32 7.75
C VAL A 164 25.15 4.00 6.44
N PHE A 165 25.59 5.01 5.69
CA PHE A 165 26.23 4.83 4.38
C PHE A 165 27.76 4.74 4.45
N MET A 166 28.33 4.53 5.64
CA MET A 166 29.76 4.30 5.79
C MET A 166 30.14 2.95 5.15
N PRO A 167 31.16 2.90 4.26
CA PRO A 167 31.58 1.65 3.63
C PRO A 167 31.93 0.56 4.64
N ASN A 168 31.69 -0.70 4.28
CA ASN A 168 31.98 -1.89 5.09
C ASN A 168 31.17 -1.99 6.40
N THR A 169 30.01 -1.32 6.48
CA THR A 169 29.08 -1.50 7.60
C THR A 169 27.89 -2.36 7.17
N PRO A 170 27.22 -3.12 8.05
CA PRO A 170 26.06 -3.94 7.64
C PRO A 170 24.90 -3.14 7.01
N LEU A 171 24.79 -1.85 7.31
CA LEU A 171 23.66 -1.01 6.88
C LEU A 171 23.90 -0.26 5.55
N HIS A 172 25.14 -0.19 5.06
CA HIS A 172 25.48 0.63 3.90
C HIS A 172 24.98 0.07 2.56
N ASP A 173 24.66 -1.23 2.53
CA ASP A 173 24.18 -1.92 1.35
C ASP A 173 22.64 -1.92 1.34
N GLY A 174 22.07 -0.91 0.68
CA GLY A 174 20.63 -0.79 0.50
C GLY A 174 20.13 0.64 0.56
N ALA A 175 18.80 0.78 0.68
CA ALA A 175 18.14 2.06 0.87
C ALA A 175 17.94 2.38 2.36
N ALA A 176 18.04 3.65 2.72
CA ALA A 176 17.51 4.20 3.97
C ALA A 176 16.12 4.78 3.71
N ILE A 177 15.12 4.38 4.50
CA ILE A 177 13.74 4.84 4.38
C ILE A 177 13.48 5.92 5.42
N VAL A 178 13.10 7.10 4.95
CA VAL A 178 12.78 8.27 5.77
C VAL A 178 11.28 8.52 5.72
N ARG A 179 10.66 8.63 6.89
CA ARG A 179 9.24 8.97 7.07
C ARG A 179 9.14 10.21 7.96
N GLY A 180 8.73 11.33 7.39
CA GLY A 180 8.71 12.61 8.11
C GLY A 180 10.12 13.07 8.47
N ASP A 181 10.40 13.11 9.76
CA ASP A 181 11.67 13.52 10.40
C ASP A 181 12.49 12.34 10.93
N GLN A 182 12.10 11.09 10.61
CA GLN A 182 12.76 9.89 11.12
C GLN A 182 13.28 8.97 10.02
N VAL A 183 14.44 8.36 10.26
CA VAL A 183 14.91 7.19 9.53
C VAL A 183 14.26 5.95 10.14
N VAL A 184 13.29 5.38 9.44
CA VAL A 184 12.51 4.22 9.91
C VAL A 184 13.35 2.94 9.78
N ALA A 185 14.05 2.76 8.67
CA ALA A 185 14.90 1.60 8.43
C ALA A 185 16.06 1.90 7.50
N ALA A 186 17.12 1.09 7.56
CA ALA A 186 18.29 1.15 6.70
C ALA A 186 18.70 -0.25 6.19
N GLY A 187 19.48 -0.29 5.10
CA GLY A 187 19.82 -1.56 4.43
C GLY A 187 18.62 -2.22 3.74
N CYS A 188 17.57 -1.46 3.42
CA CYS A 188 16.38 -1.99 2.80
C CYS A 188 16.65 -2.40 1.34
N THR A 189 16.14 -3.56 0.95
CA THR A 189 16.24 -4.04 -0.43
C THR A 189 15.08 -3.48 -1.24
N LEU A 190 15.38 -2.67 -2.26
CA LEU A 190 14.36 -2.22 -3.21
C LEU A 190 14.06 -3.35 -4.20
N PRO A 191 12.78 -3.53 -4.62
CA PRO A 191 12.47 -4.52 -5.62
C PRO A 191 13.24 -4.19 -6.94
N LEU A 192 13.55 -5.18 -7.78
CA LEU A 192 14.22 -4.99 -9.07
C LEU A 192 13.23 -5.33 -10.20
N THR A 193 13.18 -4.52 -11.27
CA THR A 193 12.34 -4.79 -12.45
C THR A 193 13.07 -5.67 -13.47
N ALA A 194 12.34 -6.60 -14.09
CA ALA A 194 12.85 -7.56 -15.08
C ALA A 194 13.39 -6.92 -16.38
N SER A 195 13.05 -5.66 -16.67
CA SER A 195 13.49 -4.93 -17.87
C SER A 195 14.95 -4.49 -17.85
N ALA A 196 15.60 -4.45 -16.68
CA ALA A 196 16.96 -3.96 -16.58
C ALA A 196 18.03 -5.06 -16.76
N GLN A 197 17.65 -6.21 -17.33
CA GLN A 197 18.60 -7.26 -17.74
C GLN A 197 19.44 -6.86 -18.97
N LYS A 198 19.13 -5.77 -19.68
CA LYS A 198 19.74 -5.42 -20.97
C LYS A 198 20.71 -4.24 -21.00
N ALA A 199 21.09 -3.62 -19.88
CA ALA A 199 22.14 -2.59 -19.90
C ALA A 199 23.03 -2.66 -18.67
N HIS A 200 24.35 -2.56 -18.90
CA HIS A 200 25.39 -2.47 -17.88
C HIS A 200 25.51 -1.03 -17.35
N PRO A 201 24.67 -0.61 -16.40
CA PRO A 201 25.20 0.20 -15.30
C PRO A 201 24.77 -0.35 -13.93
N GLY A 202 25.58 -0.07 -12.91
CA GLY A 202 25.47 -0.66 -11.57
C GLY A 202 24.11 -0.45 -10.88
N MET A 203 23.84 -1.31 -9.88
CA MET A 203 22.56 -1.43 -9.17
C MET A 203 21.99 -0.11 -8.61
N ARG A 204 22.85 0.87 -8.33
CA ARG A 204 22.47 2.19 -7.77
C ARG A 204 21.82 3.13 -8.79
N HIS A 205 22.22 3.07 -10.06
CA HIS A 205 21.59 3.87 -11.12
C HIS A 205 20.19 3.32 -11.45
N ARG A 206 20.06 1.99 -11.44
CA ARG A 206 18.81 1.26 -11.69
C ARG A 206 17.73 1.52 -10.63
N ALA A 207 18.12 1.92 -9.42
CA ALA A 207 17.17 2.26 -8.36
C ALA A 207 16.58 3.68 -8.50
N ARG A 208 17.34 4.64 -9.07
CA ARG A 208 16.88 6.03 -9.26
C ARG A 208 15.74 6.12 -10.26
N ASP A 209 15.90 5.51 -11.43
CA ASP A 209 14.90 5.60 -12.50
C ASP A 209 13.55 4.99 -12.06
N ARG A 210 13.61 3.99 -11.16
CA ARG A 210 12.47 3.23 -10.65
C ARG A 210 11.52 4.00 -9.73
N ILE A 211 12.03 4.93 -8.91
CA ILE A 211 11.18 5.76 -8.02
C ILE A 211 10.29 6.70 -8.84
N THR A 212 10.82 7.19 -9.95
CA THR A 212 10.14 8.13 -10.86
C THR A 212 9.14 7.47 -11.81
N GLU A 213 9.33 6.18 -12.19
CA GLU A 213 8.44 5.50 -13.13
C GLU A 213 7.22 4.83 -12.47
N GLY A 214 7.35 4.36 -11.23
CA GLY A 214 6.26 3.70 -10.49
C GLY A 214 5.33 4.65 -9.72
N THR A 215 5.71 5.93 -9.63
CA THR A 215 5.00 6.94 -8.83
C THR A 215 4.78 8.16 -9.71
N PRO A 216 3.55 8.49 -10.15
CA PRO A 216 3.32 9.84 -10.65
C PRO A 216 3.63 10.81 -9.50
N ALA A 217 4.30 11.91 -9.83
CA ALA A 217 4.69 12.97 -8.89
C ALA A 217 3.53 13.42 -7.98
#